data_AF-A0A959EWI2-F1
#
_entry.id   AF-A0A959EWI2-F1
#
_cell.length_a   1.000
_cell.length_b   1.000
_cell.length_c   1.000
_cell.angle_alpha   90.00
_cell.angle_beta   90.00
_cell.angle_gamma   90.00
#
_symmetry.space_group_name_H-M   'P 1'
#
loop_
_entity.id
_entity.type
_entity.pdbx_description
1 polymer ?
#
loop_
_entity_poly.entity_id
_entity_poly.type
_entity_poly.pdbx_seq_one_letter_code
_entity_poly.pdbx_strand_id
1 'polypeptide(L)'
;LAPLAAIIDVHPFVLMVGATLAASCAFMLPVATPPNAVVFGSGYLKIPDMVRTGFWLNVISIAVVSLVVYFLLPYLWTFDPNGYPANLK
;
A
#
# COMPACT_ATOMS: atom_id res chain seq x y z
N LEU A 1 -11.70 -7.84 -0.06
CA LEU A 1 -11.77 -6.39 0.22
C LEU A 1 -13.05 -5.76 -0.30
N ALA A 2 -13.45 -5.96 -1.56
CA ALA A 2 -14.73 -5.48 -2.07
C ALA A 2 -15.99 -5.91 -1.28
N PRO A 3 -16.19 -7.20 -0.92
CA PRO A 3 -17.34 -7.59 -0.10
C PRO A 3 -17.27 -7.09 1.35
N LEU A 4 -16.06 -6.89 1.89
CA LEU A 4 -15.88 -6.27 3.20
C LEU A 4 -16.33 -4.80 3.19
N ALA A 5 -16.01 -4.09 2.11
CA ALA A 5 -16.41 -2.70 1.90
C ALA A 5 -17.93 -2.51 1.92
N ALA A 6 -18.68 -3.48 1.36
CA ALA A 6 -20.14 -3.47 1.38
C ALA A 6 -20.73 -3.66 2.79
N ILE A 7 -20.03 -4.37 3.68
CA ILE A 7 -20.48 -4.62 5.06
C ILE A 7 -20.23 -3.40 5.96
N ILE A 8 -19.08 -2.73 5.76
CA ILE A 8 -18.68 -1.56 6.56
C ILE A 8 -19.16 -0.22 5.96
N ASP A 9 -19.95 -0.29 4.88
CA ASP A 9 -20.52 0.85 4.15
C ASP A 9 -19.48 1.89 3.67
N VAL A 10 -18.29 1.41 3.29
CA VAL A 10 -17.18 2.23 2.77
C VAL A 10 -17.03 2.00 1.28
N HIS A 11 -16.62 3.02 0.54
CA HIS A 11 -16.40 2.91 -0.90
C HIS A 11 -15.32 1.84 -1.22
N PRO A 12 -15.60 0.82 -2.05
CA PRO A 12 -14.69 -0.30 -2.30
C PRO A 12 -13.34 0.11 -2.88
N PHE A 13 -13.28 1.20 -3.66
CA PHE A 13 -12.03 1.77 -4.15
C PHE A 13 -11.05 2.21 -3.06
N VAL A 14 -11.53 2.73 -1.93
CA VAL A 14 -10.65 3.16 -0.83
C VAL A 14 -9.84 1.96 -0.31
N LEU A 15 -10.52 0.83 -0.08
CA LEU A 15 -9.89 -0.40 0.40
C LEU A 15 -9.07 -1.11 -0.69
N MET A 16 -9.57 -1.18 -1.92
CA MET A 16 -8.86 -1.87 -3.00
C MET A 16 -7.60 -1.13 -3.41
N VAL A 17 -7.67 0.20 -3.61
CA VAL A 17 -6.51 1.01 -4.00
C VAL A 17 -5.49 1.10 -2.87
N GLY A 18 -5.95 1.27 -1.63
CA GLY A 18 -5.05 1.24 -0.47
C GLY A 18 -4.30 -0.08 -0.34
N ALA A 19 -5.00 -1.21 -0.52
CA ALA A 19 -4.39 -2.53 -0.42
C ALA A 19 -3.44 -2.85 -1.60
N THR A 20 -3.77 -2.46 -2.83
CA THR A 20 -2.88 -2.68 -3.99
C THR A 20 -1.60 -1.87 -3.87
N LEU A 21 -1.71 -0.59 -3.48
CA LEU A 21 -0.54 0.25 -3.22
C LEU A 21 0.31 -0.30 -2.07
N ALA A 22 -0.32 -0.70 -0.95
CA ALA A 22 0.39 -1.30 0.17
C ALA A 22 1.08 -2.63 -0.20
N ALA A 23 0.45 -3.46 -1.03
CA ALA A 23 1.03 -4.72 -1.50
C ALA A 23 2.27 -4.50 -2.39
N SER A 24 2.32 -3.40 -3.14
CA SER A 24 3.51 -3.03 -3.92
C SER A 24 4.69 -2.56 -3.05
N CYS A 25 4.45 -2.13 -1.81
CA CYS A 25 5.47 -1.60 -0.91
C CYS A 25 6.19 -2.68 -0.08
N ALA A 26 6.52 -3.85 -0.64
CA ALA A 26 7.22 -4.90 0.08
C ALA A 26 8.76 -4.72 0.05
N PHE A 27 9.31 -3.86 0.93
CA PHE A 27 10.74 -3.49 0.88
C PHE A 27 11.65 -4.18 1.90
N MET A 28 11.12 -4.99 2.82
CA MET A 28 11.90 -5.53 3.95
C MET A 28 12.74 -6.77 3.65
N LEU A 29 12.45 -7.52 2.58
CA LEU A 29 13.14 -8.77 2.27
C LEU A 29 13.78 -8.74 0.89
N PRO A 30 15.00 -9.31 0.73
CA PRO A 30 15.70 -9.33 -0.55
C PRO A 30 14.96 -10.15 -1.62
N VAL A 31 14.14 -11.12 -1.20
CA VAL A 31 13.37 -11.99 -2.08
C VAL A 31 12.17 -11.28 -2.75
N ALA A 32 11.77 -10.12 -2.24
CA ALA A 32 10.54 -9.46 -2.67
C ALA A 32 10.64 -8.84 -4.08
N THR A 33 11.83 -8.39 -4.50
CA THR A 33 12.02 -7.77 -5.83
C THR A 33 13.42 -8.06 -6.40
N PRO A 34 13.56 -8.26 -7.74
CA PRO A 34 14.86 -8.53 -8.37
C PRO A 34 15.96 -7.49 -8.07
N PRO A 35 15.68 -6.17 -7.99
CA PRO A 35 16.68 -5.17 -7.64
C PRO A 35 17.26 -5.38 -6.24
N ASN A 36 16.44 -5.66 -5.22
CA ASN A 36 16.92 -5.88 -3.86
C ASN A 36 17.79 -7.14 -3.76
N ALA A 37 17.45 -8.20 -4.50
CA ALA A 37 18.26 -9.41 -4.58
C ALA A 37 19.64 -9.16 -5.22
N VAL A 38 19.72 -8.32 -6.26
CA VAL A 38 20.99 -7.97 -6.93
C VAL A 38 21.92 -7.19 -6.01
N VAL A 39 21.41 -6.20 -5.25
CA VAL A 39 22.24 -5.44 -4.31
C VAL A 39 22.67 -6.30 -3.12
N PHE A 40 21.82 -7.21 -2.63
CA PHE A 40 22.22 -8.16 -1.59
C PHE A 40 23.31 -9.14 -2.07
N GLY A 41 23.27 -9.56 -3.33
CA GLY A 41 24.28 -10.42 -3.97
C GLY A 41 25.67 -9.79 -4.10
N SER A 42 25.80 -8.48 -3.90
CA SER A 42 27.10 -7.77 -3.90
C SER A 42 27.99 -8.09 -2.69
N GLY A 43 27.45 -8.74 -1.65
CA GLY A 43 28.18 -9.11 -0.42
C GLY A 43 28.41 -7.96 0.57
N TYR A 44 28.06 -6.72 0.21
CA TYR A 44 28.22 -5.53 1.07
C TYR A 44 27.08 -5.31 2.07
N LEU A 45 25.91 -5.93 1.86
CA LEU A 45 24.73 -5.75 2.70
C LEU A 45 24.38 -7.02 3.46
N LYS A 46 24.13 -6.91 4.76
CA LYS A 46 23.61 -8.01 5.57
C LYS A 46 22.08 -7.92 5.66
N ILE A 47 21.42 -9.06 5.88
CA ILE A 47 19.97 -9.16 6.10
C ILE A 47 19.45 -8.14 7.14
N PRO A 48 20.06 -7.97 8.33
CA PRO A 48 19.58 -7.00 9.31
C PRO A 48 19.62 -5.53 8.83
N ASP A 49 20.56 -5.16 7.96
CA ASP A 49 20.66 -3.80 7.42
C ASP A 49 19.51 -3.51 6.44
N MET A 50 19.16 -4.51 5.62
CA MET A 50 18.01 -4.45 4.71
C MET A 50 16.69 -4.40 5.46
N VAL A 51 16.53 -5.21 6.51
CA VAL A 51 15.30 -5.22 7.32
C VAL A 51 15.09 -3.87 8.02
N ARG A 52 16.15 -3.29 8.59
CA ARG A 52 16.05 -1.97 9.26
C ARG A 52 15.68 -0.87 8.28
N THR A 53 16.32 -0.83 7.11
CA THR A 53 16.05 0.17 6.07
C THR A 53 14.65 -0.03 5.47
N GLY A 54 14.28 -1.27 5.17
CA GLY A 54 12.96 -1.63 4.65
C GLY A 54 11.83 -1.35 5.63
N PHE A 55 12.07 -1.48 6.94
CA PHE A 55 11.07 -1.11 7.96
C PHE A 55 10.74 0.39 7.89
N TRP A 56 11.75 1.25 7.85
CA TRP A 56 11.56 2.70 7.72
C TRP A 56 10.85 3.06 6.41
N LEU A 57 11.21 2.42 5.30
CA LEU A 57 10.52 2.61 4.02
C LEU A 57 9.06 2.16 4.07
N ASN A 58 8.75 1.05 4.74
CA ASN A 58 7.38 0.60 4.92
C ASN A 58 6.55 1.59 5.76
N VAL A 59 7.11 2.12 6.84
CA VAL A 59 6.42 3.14 7.67
C VAL A 59 6.11 4.39 6.86
N ILE A 60 7.08 4.89 6.08
CA ILE A 60 6.87 6.03 5.19
C ILE A 60 5.80 5.69 4.13
N SER A 61 5.87 4.50 3.56
CA SER A 61 4.92 4.04 2.54
C SER A 61 3.50 3.98 3.10
N ILE A 62 3.30 3.51 4.33
CA ILE A 62 1.99 3.51 4.99
C ILE A 62 1.46 4.94 5.15
N ALA A 63 2.30 5.89 5.57
CA ALA A 63 1.91 7.29 5.74
C ALA A 63 1.52 7.92 4.39
N VAL A 64 2.32 7.69 3.34
CA VAL A 64 2.07 8.20 1.99
C VAL A 64 0.81 7.57 1.38
N VAL A 65 0.66 6.25 1.47
CA VAL A 65 -0.53 5.55 0.96
C VAL A 65 -1.78 6.02 1.69
N SER A 66 -1.72 6.22 3.01
CA SER A 66 -2.83 6.77 3.77
C SER A 66 -3.20 8.17 3.28
N LEU A 67 -2.22 9.06 3.08
CA LEU A 67 -2.45 10.40 2.53
C LEU A 67 -3.08 10.35 1.12
N VAL A 68 -2.56 9.49 0.24
CA VAL A 68 -3.07 9.34 -1.13
C VAL A 68 -4.51 8.83 -1.13
N VAL A 69 -4.81 7.81 -0.32
CA VAL A 69 -6.14 7.20 -0.26
C VAL A 69 -7.18 8.17 0.33
N TYR A 70 -6.82 8.94 1.37
CA TYR A 70 -7.75 9.87 2.02
C TYR A 70 -7.87 11.25 1.36
N PHE A 71 -6.82 11.77 0.71
CA PHE A 71 -6.84 13.12 0.14
C PHE A 71 -6.86 13.13 -1.39
N LEU A 72 -5.99 12.33 -2.03
CA LEU A 72 -5.82 12.39 -3.48
C LEU A 72 -6.91 11.60 -4.21
N LEU A 73 -7.30 10.44 -3.68
CA LEU A 73 -8.31 9.56 -4.27
C LEU A 73 -9.71 10.23 -4.39
N PRO A 74 -10.27 10.81 -3.30
CA PRO A 74 -11.55 11.53 -3.41
C PRO A 74 -11.43 12.81 -4.24
N TYR A 75 -10.26 13.44 -4.29
CA TYR A 75 -10.03 14.63 -5.13
C TYR A 75 -10.01 14.31 -6.63
N LEU A 76 -9.31 13.22 -7.03
CA LEU A 76 -9.16 12.84 -8.44
C LEU A 76 -10.45 12.29 -9.06
N TRP A 77 -11.22 11.54 -8.28
CA TRP A 77 -12.40 10.86 -8.79
C TRP A 77 -13.72 11.42 -8.26
N THR A 78 -13.70 12.47 -7.42
CA THR A 78 -14.90 13.17 -6.94
C THR A 78 -15.97 12.21 -6.36
N PHE A 79 -15.54 11.17 -5.65
CA PHE A 79 -16.45 10.25 -4.95
C PHE A 79 -16.39 10.43 -3.44
N ASP A 80 -17.50 10.12 -2.77
CA ASP A 80 -17.60 10.19 -1.31
C ASP A 80 -16.93 8.95 -0.67
N PRO A 81 -15.83 9.11 0.08
CA PRO A 81 -15.14 7.99 0.69
C PRO A 81 -15.97 7.31 1.80
N ASN A 82 -16.96 8.00 2.35
CA ASN A 82 -17.76 7.55 3.50
C ASN A 82 -19.12 6.94 3.12
N GLY A 83 -19.37 6.68 1.84
CA GLY A 83 -20.63 6.10 1.38
C GLY A 83 -20.41 5.02 0.34
N TYR A 84 -21.10 3.89 0.51
CA TYR A 84 -21.15 2.87 -0.53
C TYR A 84 -22.03 3.37 -1.69
N PRO A 85 -21.51 3.47 -2.93
CA PRO A 85 -22.29 3.99 -4.04
C PRO A 85 -23.49 3.09 -4.35
N ALA A 86 -24.69 3.68 -4.39
CA ALA A 86 -25.95 2.96 -4.62
C ALA A 86 -26.00 2.17 -5.95
N ASN A 87 -25.13 2.48 -6.91
CA ASN A 87 -25.00 1.78 -8.20
C ASN A 87 -24.25 0.44 -8.13
N LEU A 88 -23.52 0.17 -7.04
CA LEU A 88 -22.75 -1.07 -6.84
C LEU A 88 -23.35 -1.99 -5.77
N LYS A 89 -24.46 -1.56 -5.14
CA LYS A 89 -25.12 -2.27 -4.05
C LYS A 89 -26.09 -3.32 -4.59
#